data_AF-A0A3S0DZ05-F1
#
_entry.id   AF-A0A3S0DZ05-F1
#
_cell.length_a   1.000
_cell.length_b   1.000
_cell.length_c   1.000
_cell.angle_alpha   90.00
_cell.angle_beta   90.00
_cell.angle_gamma   90.00
#
_symmetry.space_group_name_H-M   'P 1'
#
loop_
_entity.id
_entity.type
_entity.pdbx_description
1 polymer ?
#
loop_
_entity_poly.entity_id
_entity_poly.type
_entity_poly.pdbx_seq_one_letter_code
_entity_poly.pdbx_strand_id
1 'polypeptide(L)'
;MHRTPPVVVHLQPQAAVQACVAALVALAAAGLVAWACDHHPQAWPAWLMLPVAALWAWRLAAVSPRRLRWDGQAWWLAEPGRDDEAQVQLAVLIDLDAWLLLRAVPGPRWLPLSRRQQGAHWGALRATLFTASGGIVQR
;
A
#
# COMPACT_ATOMS: atom_id res chain seq x y z
N MET A 1 31.16 15.12 -0.21
CA MET A 1 30.10 14.18 0.22
C MET A 1 28.77 14.90 0.16
N HIS A 2 27.96 14.68 -0.87
CA HIS A 2 26.59 15.22 -0.93
C HIS A 2 25.73 14.40 0.04
N ARG A 3 25.33 14.98 1.18
CA ARG A 3 24.31 14.39 2.04
C ARG A 3 22.97 14.59 1.34
N THR A 4 22.33 13.51 0.90
CA THR A 4 20.94 13.54 0.46
C THR A 4 20.10 14.09 1.62
N PRO A 5 19.21 15.08 1.40
CA PRO A 5 18.40 15.63 2.48
C PRO A 5 17.57 14.53 3.13
N PRO A 6 17.36 14.60 4.46
CA PRO A 6 16.53 13.61 5.16
C PRO A 6 15.12 13.62 4.56
N VAL A 7 14.70 12.48 4.01
CA VAL A 7 13.36 12.34 3.43
C VAL A 7 12.47 11.69 4.47
N VAL A 8 11.46 12.43 4.94
CA VAL A 8 10.45 11.93 5.87
C VAL A 8 9.12 11.86 5.12
N VAL A 9 8.50 10.68 5.15
CA VAL A 9 7.28 10.34 4.43
C VAL A 9 6.28 9.80 5.43
N HIS A 10 5.08 10.35 5.42
CA HIS A 10 3.98 9.86 6.24
C HIS A 10 3.07 8.98 5.40
N LEU A 11 2.93 7.72 5.79
CA LEU A 11 1.94 6.83 5.25
C LEU A 11 0.63 7.08 5.96
N GLN A 12 -0.42 7.32 5.17
CA GLN A 12 -1.77 7.54 5.64
C GLN A 12 -2.72 6.66 4.82
N PRO A 13 -3.90 6.33 5.35
CA PRO A 13 -4.93 5.65 4.58
C PRO A 13 -5.19 6.36 3.24
N GLN A 14 -5.12 5.61 2.14
CA GLN A 14 -5.34 6.11 0.79
C GLN A 14 -6.71 5.67 0.27
N ALA A 15 -7.67 6.59 0.24
CA ALA A 15 -9.04 6.31 -0.20
C ALA A 15 -9.10 5.70 -1.61
N ALA A 16 -8.21 6.10 -2.52
CA ALA A 16 -8.19 5.54 -3.87
C ALA A 16 -7.70 4.09 -3.92
N VAL A 17 -6.70 3.72 -3.08
CA VAL A 17 -6.27 2.31 -2.94
C VAL A 17 -7.40 1.49 -2.33
N GLN A 18 -8.05 2.02 -1.29
CA GLN A 18 -9.20 1.37 -0.65
C GLN A 18 -10.35 1.18 -1.64
N ALA A 19 -10.66 2.18 -2.46
CA ALA A 19 -11.67 2.11 -3.51
C ALA A 19 -11.33 1.03 -4.54
N CYS A 20 -10.07 0.98 -4.98
CA CYS A 20 -9.61 -0.02 -5.94
C CYS A 20 -9.75 -1.44 -5.38
N VAL A 21 -9.29 -1.69 -4.15
CA VAL A 21 -9.43 -2.99 -3.48
C VAL A 21 -10.90 -3.35 -3.27
N ALA A 22 -11.72 -2.41 -2.79
CA ALA A 22 -13.14 -2.63 -2.59
C ALA A 22 -13.89 -2.95 -3.90
N ALA A 23 -13.55 -2.26 -4.99
CA ALA A 23 -14.11 -2.51 -6.32
C ALA A 23 -13.71 -3.89 -6.86
N LEU A 24 -12.44 -4.29 -6.71
CA LEU A 24 -11.97 -5.61 -7.11
C LEU A 24 -12.68 -6.73 -6.34
N VAL A 25 -12.83 -6.57 -5.02
CA VAL A 25 -13.57 -7.53 -4.19
C VAL A 25 -15.05 -7.57 -4.57
N ALA A 26 -15.68 -6.42 -4.80
CA ALA A 26 -17.08 -6.35 -5.22
C ALA A 26 -17.31 -7.02 -6.58
N LEU A 27 -16.41 -6.82 -7.55
CA LEU A 27 -16.47 -7.46 -8.86
C LEU A 27 -16.29 -8.98 -8.76
N ALA A 28 -15.32 -9.45 -7.96
CA ALA A 28 -15.11 -10.88 -7.74
C ALA A 28 -16.33 -11.53 -7.06
N ALA A 29 -16.87 -10.88 -6.03
CA ALA A 29 -18.08 -11.34 -5.34
C ALA A 29 -19.30 -11.33 -6.27
N ALA A 30 -19.47 -10.30 -7.11
CA ALA A 30 -20.55 -10.24 -8.10
C ALA A 30 -20.46 -11.37 -9.12
N GLY A 31 -19.26 -11.69 -9.61
CA GLY A 31 -19.03 -12.84 -10.49
C GLY A 31 -19.44 -14.15 -9.84
N LEU A 32 -19.08 -14.35 -8.56
CA LEU A 32 -19.46 -15.54 -7.80
C LEU A 32 -20.97 -15.63 -7.57
N VAL A 33 -21.62 -14.51 -7.22
CA VAL A 33 -23.08 -14.45 -7.02
C VAL A 33 -23.83 -14.70 -8.33
N ALA A 34 -23.36 -14.12 -9.44
CA ALA A 34 -23.94 -14.36 -10.76
C ALA A 34 -23.84 -15.84 -11.16
N TRP A 35 -22.67 -16.45 -10.99
CA TRP A 35 -22.49 -17.89 -11.20
C TRP A 35 -23.42 -18.74 -10.31
N ALA A 36 -23.58 -18.36 -9.05
CA ALA A 36 -24.47 -19.08 -8.12
C ALA A 36 -25.95 -18.95 -8.51
N CYS A 37 -26.40 -17.78 -8.97
CA CYS A 37 -27.78 -17.57 -9.44
C CYS A 37 -28.09 -18.37 -10.70
N ASP A 38 -27.10 -18.56 -11.59
CA ASP A 38 -27.22 -19.36 -12.81
C ASP A 38 -27.49 -20.85 -12.49
N HIS A 39 -26.87 -21.39 -11.44
CA HIS A 39 -27.04 -22.78 -11.01
C HIS A 39 -28.17 -22.99 -10.00
N HIS A 40 -28.43 -21.99 -9.16
CA HIS A 40 -29.39 -22.02 -8.07
C HIS A 40 -30.18 -20.70 -8.00
N PRO A 41 -31.38 -20.62 -8.63
CA PRO A 41 -32.17 -19.38 -8.68
C PRO A 41 -32.53 -18.79 -7.30
N GLN A 42 -32.57 -19.62 -6.26
CA GLN A 42 -32.83 -19.21 -4.88
C GLN A 42 -31.67 -18.41 -4.25
N ALA A 43 -30.50 -18.33 -4.91
CA ALA A 43 -29.33 -17.59 -4.44
C ALA A 43 -29.38 -16.07 -4.70
N TRP A 44 -30.44 -15.56 -5.36
CA TRP A 44 -30.58 -14.12 -5.65
C TRP A 44 -30.43 -13.18 -4.43
N PRO A 45 -30.77 -13.55 -3.17
CA PRO A 45 -30.55 -12.66 -2.04
C PRO A 45 -29.06 -12.38 -1.78
N ALA A 46 -28.15 -13.19 -2.30
CA ALA A 46 -26.70 -13.00 -2.13
C ALA A 46 -26.20 -11.70 -2.79
N TRP A 47 -26.94 -11.11 -3.75
CA TRP A 47 -26.65 -9.78 -4.27
C TRP A 47 -26.63 -8.70 -3.18
N LEU A 48 -27.41 -8.87 -2.11
CA LEU A 48 -27.43 -7.96 -0.96
C LEU A 48 -26.12 -7.98 -0.16
N MET A 49 -25.28 -9.02 -0.32
CA MET A 49 -24.00 -9.13 0.38
C MET A 49 -22.87 -8.37 -0.31
N LEU A 50 -23.04 -7.93 -1.57
CA LEU A 50 -22.02 -7.15 -2.28
C LEU A 50 -21.61 -5.85 -1.57
N PRO A 51 -22.53 -4.97 -1.13
CA PRO A 51 -22.14 -3.76 -0.40
C PRO A 51 -21.43 -4.08 0.91
N VAL A 52 -21.81 -5.19 1.58
CA VAL A 52 -21.14 -5.65 2.81
C VAL A 52 -19.71 -6.07 2.52
N ALA A 53 -19.49 -6.87 1.46
CA ALA A 53 -18.16 -7.30 1.03
C ALA A 53 -17.28 -6.11 0.62
N ALA A 54 -17.83 -5.15 -0.13
CA ALA A 54 -17.13 -3.93 -0.55
C ALA A 54 -16.74 -3.07 0.66
N LEU A 55 -17.66 -2.84 1.60
CA LEU A 55 -17.40 -2.09 2.83
C LEU A 55 -16.35 -2.78 3.70
N TRP A 56 -16.42 -4.11 3.81
CA TRP A 56 -15.44 -4.88 4.57
C TRP A 56 -14.04 -4.76 3.92
N ALA A 57 -13.95 -4.94 2.61
CA ALA A 57 -12.71 -4.77 1.85
C ALA A 57 -12.13 -3.37 1.99
N TRP A 58 -12.97 -2.32 1.94
CA TRP A 58 -12.57 -0.94 2.18
C TRP A 58 -11.87 -0.78 3.54
N ARG A 59 -12.49 -1.33 4.60
CA ARG A 59 -11.95 -1.25 5.97
C ARG A 59 -10.65 -2.04 6.12
N LEU A 60 -10.54 -3.22 5.51
CA LEU A 60 -9.32 -4.04 5.55
C LEU A 60 -8.18 -3.45 4.73
N ALA A 61 -8.49 -2.73 3.65
CA ALA A 61 -7.50 -2.04 2.82
C ALA A 61 -6.97 -0.75 3.48
N ALA A 62 -7.55 -0.31 4.60
CA ALA A 62 -7.07 0.85 5.32
C ALA A 62 -5.71 0.57 5.99
N VAL A 63 -4.66 1.13 5.40
CA VAL A 63 -3.30 1.04 5.96
C VAL A 63 -3.18 1.90 7.21
N SER A 64 -2.65 1.33 8.28
CA SER A 64 -2.37 2.06 9.52
C SER A 64 -1.33 3.16 9.29
N PRO A 65 -1.49 4.36 9.89
CA PRO A 65 -0.53 5.43 9.76
C PRO A 65 0.87 5.01 10.20
N ARG A 66 1.88 5.26 9.37
CA ARG A 66 3.29 4.91 9.62
C ARG A 66 4.18 6.06 9.18
N ARG A 67 5.36 6.20 9.79
CA ARG A 67 6.37 7.18 9.36
C ARG A 67 7.56 6.45 8.78
N LEU A 68 7.90 6.76 7.54
CA LEU A 68 9.08 6.26 6.86
C LEU A 68 10.10 7.39 6.75
N ARG A 69 11.32 7.14 7.19
CA ARG A 69 12.40 8.13 7.23
C ARG A 69 13.66 7.58 6.59
N TRP A 70 14.29 8.37 5.74
CA TRP A 70 15.65 8.14 5.25
C TRP A 70 16.61 9.06 6.02
N ASP A 71 17.66 8.50 6.61
CA ASP A 71 18.68 9.24 7.36
C ASP A 71 19.93 9.60 6.55
N GLY A 72 19.98 9.20 5.28
CA GLY A 72 21.16 9.30 4.42
C GLY A 72 21.84 7.96 4.14
N GLN A 73 21.59 6.95 4.95
CA GLN A 73 22.24 5.63 4.90
C GLN A 73 21.26 4.46 4.95
N ALA A 74 20.19 4.56 5.75
CA ALA A 74 19.22 3.51 5.97
C ALA A 74 17.79 4.05 6.04
N TRP A 75 16.84 3.16 5.72
CA TRP A 75 15.42 3.41 5.92
C TRP A 75 15.00 3.02 7.33
N TRP A 76 14.25 3.89 7.98
CA TRP A 76 13.68 3.71 9.30
C TRP A 76 12.17 3.81 9.21
N LEU A 77 11.47 2.86 9.84
CA LEU A 77 10.01 2.78 9.86
C LEU A 77 9.52 2.83 11.30
N ALA A 78 8.75 3.86 11.64
CA ALA A 78 7.99 3.94 12.88
C ALA A 78 6.64 3.23 12.70
N GLU A 79 6.37 2.27 13.59
CA GLU A 79 5.10 1.54 13.63
C GLU A 79 4.04 2.30 14.46
N PRO A 80 2.76 2.20 14.09
CA PRO A 80 1.69 2.77 14.91
C PRO A 80 1.67 2.14 16.30
N GLY A 81 1.66 2.97 17.34
CA GLY A 81 1.62 2.52 18.74
C GLY A 81 2.96 2.04 19.30
N ARG A 82 4.06 2.25 18.59
CA ARG A 82 5.43 2.06 19.09
C ARG A 82 6.21 3.36 18.93
N ASP A 83 6.93 3.75 19.97
CA ASP A 83 7.83 4.90 19.92
C ASP A 83 9.16 4.58 19.21
N ASP A 84 9.48 3.28 19.06
CA ASP A 84 10.70 2.83 18.42
C ASP A 84 10.60 2.82 16.89
N GLU A 85 11.64 3.34 16.23
CA GLU A 85 11.85 3.19 14.79
C GLU A 85 12.64 1.91 14.51
N ALA A 86 12.14 1.08 13.60
CA ALA A 86 12.86 -0.10 13.13
C ALA A 86 13.58 0.20 11.82
N GLN A 87 14.85 -0.19 11.72
CA GLN A 87 15.55 -0.18 10.44
C GLN A 87 14.90 -1.19 9.49
N VAL A 88 14.61 -0.76 8.27
CA VAL A 88 14.01 -1.61 7.23
C VAL A 88 14.77 -1.47 5.91
N GLN A 89 14.66 -2.49 5.08
CA GLN A 89 15.01 -2.45 3.67
C GLN A 89 13.73 -2.31 2.85
N LEU A 90 13.75 -1.48 1.81
CA LEU A 90 12.61 -1.26 0.94
C LEU A 90 12.87 -1.85 -0.43
N ALA A 91 11.90 -2.61 -0.92
CA ALA A 91 11.84 -3.04 -2.31
C ALA A 91 10.63 -2.39 -2.99
N VAL A 92 10.84 -1.79 -4.16
CA VAL A 92 9.76 -1.29 -5.01
C VAL A 92 9.20 -2.50 -5.76
N LEU A 93 7.90 -2.77 -5.58
CA LEU A 93 7.24 -3.90 -6.26
C LEU A 93 6.35 -3.44 -7.40
N ILE A 94 5.71 -2.27 -7.26
CA ILE A 94 4.90 -1.67 -8.32
C ILE A 94 5.21 -0.18 -8.37
N ASP A 95 5.46 0.34 -9.57
CA ASP A 95 5.57 1.77 -9.86
C ASP A 95 4.60 2.14 -10.98
N LEU A 96 3.61 2.97 -10.65
CA LEU A 96 2.60 3.52 -11.57
C LEU A 96 2.73 5.04 -11.69
N ASP A 97 3.96 5.57 -11.54
CA ASP A 97 4.34 6.99 -11.55
C ASP A 97 3.75 7.85 -10.42
N ALA A 98 2.42 7.91 -10.32
CA ALA A 98 1.72 8.59 -9.25
C ALA A 98 1.61 7.73 -7.98
N TRP A 99 1.73 6.40 -8.11
CA TRP A 99 1.57 5.44 -7.02
C TRP A 99 2.76 4.49 -6.98
N LEU A 100 3.19 4.15 -5.77
CA LEU A 100 4.23 3.16 -5.52
C LEU A 100 3.71 2.15 -4.51
N LEU A 101 3.98 0.87 -4.74
CA LEU A 101 3.81 -0.17 -3.74
C LEU A 101 5.18 -0.65 -3.30
N LEU A 102 5.53 -0.37 -2.04
CA LEU A 102 6.78 -0.83 -1.45
C LEU A 102 6.56 -2.02 -0.53
N ARG A 103 7.56 -2.89 -0.44
CA ARG A 103 7.66 -3.93 0.58
C ARG A 103 8.82 -3.60 1.51
N ALA A 104 8.54 -3.53 2.82
CA ALA A 104 9.55 -3.28 3.85
C ALA A 104 9.93 -4.59 4.57
N VAL A 105 11.23 -4.86 4.69
CA VAL A 105 11.84 -6.03 5.35
C VAL A 105 12.71 -5.58 6.53
N PRO A 106 12.74 -6.26 7.69
CA PRO A 106 12.09 -7.52 8.01
C PRO A 106 10.55 -7.42 8.13
N GLY A 107 9.87 -8.47 7.67
CA GLY A 107 8.41 -8.63 7.72
C GLY A 107 7.71 -8.45 6.36
N PRO A 108 6.47 -8.97 6.18
CA PRO A 108 5.68 -8.76 4.97
C PRO A 108 4.88 -7.45 5.06
N ARG A 109 5.58 -6.31 5.17
CA ARG A 109 4.92 -5.00 5.32
C ARG A 109 4.74 -4.32 3.98
N TRP A 110 3.49 -4.17 3.55
CA TRP A 110 3.10 -3.46 2.34
C TRP A 110 2.86 -1.98 2.64
N LEU A 111 3.49 -1.12 1.86
CA LEU A 111 3.53 0.32 2.06
C LEU A 111 3.11 1.01 0.75
N PRO A 112 1.80 1.21 0.52
CA PRO A 112 1.34 1.99 -0.62
C PRO A 112 1.67 3.46 -0.38
N LEU A 113 2.24 4.12 -1.38
CA LEU A 113 2.55 5.54 -1.37
C LEU A 113 1.91 6.21 -2.59
N SER A 114 1.40 7.42 -2.40
CA SER A 114 0.83 8.22 -3.48
C SER A 114 1.50 9.58 -3.57
N ARG A 115 1.75 10.03 -4.80
CA ARG A 115 2.26 11.37 -5.10
C ARG A 115 1.41 12.47 -4.48
N ARG A 116 0.08 12.28 -4.43
CA ARG A 116 -0.86 13.24 -3.82
C ARG A 116 -0.57 13.48 -2.33
N GLN A 117 -0.19 12.44 -1.59
CA GLN A 117 0.12 12.56 -0.15
C GLN A 117 1.52 13.11 0.11
N GLN A 118 2.48 12.83 -0.79
CA GLN A 118 3.89 13.19 -0.57
C GLN A 118 4.34 14.48 -1.27
N GLY A 119 3.53 14.98 -2.22
CA GLY A 119 3.66 16.29 -2.84
C GLY A 119 5.08 16.60 -3.32
N ALA A 120 5.67 17.64 -2.73
CA ALA A 120 7.00 18.15 -3.04
C ALA A 120 8.14 17.12 -2.82
N HIS A 121 7.95 16.15 -1.93
CA HIS A 121 8.97 15.15 -1.60
C HIS A 121 8.94 13.94 -2.55
N TRP A 122 7.97 13.84 -3.47
CA TRP A 122 7.80 12.67 -4.34
C TRP A 122 9.02 12.36 -5.22
N GLY A 123 9.59 13.39 -5.86
CA GLY A 123 10.75 13.24 -6.73
C GLY A 123 11.99 12.78 -5.95
N ALA A 124 12.26 13.45 -4.82
CA ALA A 124 13.37 13.09 -3.93
C ALA A 124 13.20 11.68 -3.34
N LEU A 125 11.99 11.31 -2.97
CA LEU A 125 11.66 9.96 -2.50
C LEU A 125 11.96 8.90 -3.55
N ARG A 126 11.46 9.05 -4.79
CA ARG A 126 11.73 8.09 -5.87
C ARG A 126 13.22 7.97 -6.17
N ALA A 127 13.91 9.11 -6.31
CA ALA A 127 15.35 9.13 -6.52
C ALA A 127 16.10 8.41 -5.39
N THR A 128 15.70 8.64 -4.13
CA THR A 128 16.30 7.98 -2.96
C THR A 128 15.99 6.49 -2.95
N LEU A 129 14.76 6.08 -3.29
CA LEU A 129 14.38 4.67 -3.35
C LEU A 129 15.25 3.92 -4.35
N PHE A 130 15.39 4.42 -5.58
CA PHE A 130 16.16 3.75 -6.63
C PHE A 130 17.67 3.76 -6.40
N THR A 131 18.20 4.82 -5.76
CA THR A 131 19.63 4.88 -5.42
C THR A 131 19.97 4.03 -4.20
N ALA A 132 19.13 4.06 -3.15
CA ALA A 132 19.31 3.25 -1.94
C ALA A 132 19.00 1.75 -2.16
N SER A 133 18.10 1.42 -3.09
CA SER A 133 17.80 0.03 -3.45
C SER A 133 18.85 -0.60 -4.37
N GLY A 134 19.83 0.18 -4.86
CA GLY A 134 20.92 -0.31 -5.72
C GLY A 134 21.80 -1.40 -5.10
N GLY A 135 21.65 -1.68 -3.80
CA GLY A 135 22.24 -2.83 -3.12
C GLY A 135 21.42 -4.13 -3.17
N ILE A 136 20.21 -4.11 -3.77
CA ILE A 136 19.29 -5.26 -3.84
C ILE A 136 19.08 -5.64 -5.31
N VAL A 137 20.17 -5.97 -6.00
CA VAL A 137 20.11 -6.70 -7.28
C VAL A 137 20.62 -8.12 -7.03
N GLN A 138 19.68 -9.06 -7.20
CA GLN A 138 19.84 -10.49 -7.47
C GLN A 138 20.39 -11.41 -6.38
N ARG A 139 19.48 -12.16 -5.73
CA ARG A 139 19.55 -13.64 -5.66
C ARG A 139 18.17 -14.23 -5.80
#